data_AF-A0A2G9ZUT0-F1
#
_entry.id   AF-A0A2G9ZUT0-F1
#
_cell.length_a   1.000
_cell.length_b   1.000
_cell.length_c   1.000
_cell.angle_alpha   90.00
_cell.angle_beta   90.00
_cell.angle_gamma   90.00
#
_symmetry.space_group_name_H-M   'P 1'
#
loop_
_entity.id
_entity.type
_entity.pdbx_description
1 polymer ?
#
loop_
_entity_poly.entity_id
_entity_poly.type
_entity_poly.pdbx_seq_one_letter_code
_entity_poly.pdbx_strand_id
1 'polypeptide(L)'
;MIKYGSLPFIEAIALLRKKINLPTPTWDTIWQDEHMRSFTVAGAMTDDIVADFREAVRKAQEDGTTLGTFRKDFDDIVKKYGWGYVGSRNWRSRLIYETNLKTLHAAGRWRQMTDPDVMRSRPYLVYRHGVSAIPRP
;
A
#
# COMPACT_ATOMS: atom_id res chain seq x y z
N MET A 1 -17.10 7.73 -26.53
CA MET A 1 -17.16 7.13 -25.19
C MET A 1 -15.76 7.23 -24.58
N ILE A 2 -15.54 8.21 -23.69
CA ILE A 2 -14.22 8.42 -23.08
C ILE A 2 -14.01 7.30 -22.05
N LYS A 3 -13.20 6.30 -22.41
CA LYS A 3 -12.67 5.33 -21.44
C LYS A 3 -11.70 6.10 -20.55
N TYR A 4 -12.15 6.53 -19.38
CA TYR A 4 -11.25 6.74 -18.25
C TYR A 4 -10.75 5.35 -17.82
N GLY A 5 -9.80 4.78 -18.57
CA GLY A 5 -8.96 3.73 -18.04
C GLY A 5 -8.35 4.29 -16.76
N SER A 6 -8.44 3.56 -15.65
CA SER A 6 -7.86 3.96 -14.37
C SER A 6 -6.42 4.39 -14.63
N LEU A 7 -6.16 5.70 -14.65
CA LEU A 7 -4.81 6.20 -14.85
C LEU A 7 -4.01 5.71 -13.63
N PRO A 8 -2.85 5.08 -13.84
CA PRO A 8 -2.02 4.61 -12.74
C PRO A 8 -1.72 5.80 -11.83
N PHE A 9 -1.93 5.62 -10.51
CA PHE A 9 -1.68 6.71 -9.57
C PHE A 9 -0.16 6.89 -9.41
N ILE A 10 0.39 7.80 -10.22
CA ILE A 10 1.83 7.94 -10.47
C ILE A 10 2.59 8.22 -9.18
N GLU A 11 2.05 9.06 -8.30
CA GLU A 11 2.67 9.42 -7.03
C GLU A 11 2.78 8.22 -6.09
N ALA A 12 1.76 7.38 -6.03
CA ALA A 12 1.78 6.15 -5.24
C ALA A 12 2.78 5.13 -5.80
N ILE A 13 2.87 4.99 -7.12
CA ILE A 13 3.87 4.12 -7.79
C ILE A 13 5.29 4.62 -7.53
N ALA A 14 5.52 5.92 -7.69
CA ALA A 14 6.82 6.55 -7.44
C ALA A 14 7.26 6.39 -5.98
N LEU A 15 6.33 6.46 -5.03
CA LEU A 15 6.61 6.20 -3.62
C LEU A 15 6.95 4.73 -3.37
N LEU A 16 6.18 3.79 -3.93
CA LEU A 16 6.46 2.36 -3.78
C LEU A 16 7.86 2.00 -4.28
N ARG A 17 8.28 2.56 -5.43
CA ARG A 17 9.63 2.34 -5.99
C ARG A 17 10.76 2.87 -5.11
N LYS A 18 10.50 3.91 -4.32
CA LYS A 18 11.49 4.51 -3.41
C LYS A 18 11.57 3.80 -2.06
N LYS A 19 10.58 2.97 -1.71
CA LYS A 19 10.58 2.27 -0.43
C LYS A 19 11.69 1.24 -0.37
N ILE A 20 12.43 1.21 0.74
CA ILE A 20 13.36 0.11 1.03
C ILE A 20 12.62 -1.07 1.65
N ASN A 21 13.06 -2.29 1.39
CA ASN A 21 12.52 -3.45 2.09
C ASN A 21 13.06 -3.44 3.52
N LEU A 22 12.18 -3.62 4.51
CA LEU A 22 12.60 -3.75 5.90
C LEU A 22 11.84 -4.89 6.56
N PRO A 23 12.52 -6.02 6.86
CA PRO A 23 11.93 -7.10 7.63
C PRO A 23 11.60 -6.62 9.06
N THR A 24 10.37 -6.84 9.51
CA THR A 24 9.94 -6.49 10.87
C THR A 24 9.15 -7.63 11.50
N PRO A 25 9.31 -7.92 12.81
CA PRO A 25 8.53 -8.94 13.49
C PRO A 25 7.07 -8.52 13.67
N THR A 26 6.83 -7.25 13.94
CA THR A 26 5.49 -6.68 14.16
C THR A 26 5.32 -5.41 13.32
N TRP A 27 4.07 -4.92 13.24
CA TRP A 27 3.77 -3.71 12.47
C TRP A 27 4.22 -2.43 13.19
N ASP A 28 4.29 -2.47 14.52
CA ASP A 28 4.67 -1.38 15.43
C ASP A 28 6.18 -1.37 15.75
N THR A 29 6.97 -2.27 15.15
CA THR A 29 8.44 -2.21 15.21
C THR A 29 8.98 -0.89 14.63
N ILE A 30 8.30 -0.35 13.61
CA ILE A 30 8.59 0.95 13.02
C ILE A 30 7.34 1.83 13.09
N TRP A 31 7.52 3.15 13.03
CA TRP A 31 6.44 4.10 13.23
C TRP A 31 6.35 5.15 12.11
N GLN A 32 5.15 5.68 11.88
CA GLN A 32 4.87 6.87 11.05
C GLN A 32 5.75 7.01 9.78
N ASP A 33 6.74 7.92 9.81
CA ASP A 33 7.59 8.27 8.67
C ASP A 33 8.45 7.09 8.19
N GLU A 34 8.77 6.15 9.08
CA GLU A 34 9.48 4.93 8.70
C GLU A 34 8.59 4.04 7.83
N HIS A 35 7.29 3.93 8.14
CA HIS A 35 6.33 3.27 7.25
C HIS A 35 6.15 4.02 5.92
N MET A 36 6.56 5.29 5.82
CA MET A 36 6.59 5.99 4.52
C MET A 36 7.83 5.61 3.71
N ARG A 37 8.98 5.41 4.35
CA ARG A 37 10.27 5.09 3.69
C ARG A 37 10.50 3.61 3.46
N SER A 38 9.84 2.74 4.23
CA SER A 38 10.04 1.30 4.19
C SER A 38 8.80 0.59 3.65
N PHE A 39 9.00 -0.53 2.97
CA PHE A 39 7.99 -1.53 2.66
C PHE A 39 8.19 -2.70 3.62
N THR A 40 7.13 -3.06 4.34
CA THR A 40 7.20 -4.06 5.40
C THR A 40 6.01 -5.00 5.32
N VAL A 41 6.23 -6.23 5.77
CA VAL A 41 5.19 -7.22 6.02
C VAL A 41 5.51 -7.85 7.37
N ALA A 42 4.70 -7.56 8.38
CA ALA A 42 4.96 -8.01 9.76
C ALA A 42 5.14 -9.54 9.82
N GLY A 43 6.24 -10.02 10.41
CA GLY A 43 6.59 -11.43 10.51
C GLY A 43 7.27 -12.01 9.27
N ALA A 44 7.42 -11.25 8.18
CA ALA A 44 8.23 -11.65 7.02
C ALA A 44 9.68 -11.22 7.28
N MET A 45 10.50 -12.16 7.80
CA MET A 45 11.77 -11.86 8.47
C MET A 45 13.02 -11.88 7.58
N THR A 46 12.86 -11.93 6.26
CA THR A 46 13.98 -11.84 5.31
C THR A 46 13.72 -10.79 4.24
N ASP A 47 14.77 -10.23 3.66
CA ASP A 47 14.62 -9.23 2.59
C ASP A 47 13.90 -9.82 1.38
N ASP A 48 14.26 -11.04 0.98
CA ASP A 48 13.72 -11.71 -0.21
C ASP A 48 12.20 -11.88 -0.18
N ILE A 49 11.63 -12.30 0.96
CA ILE A 49 10.17 -12.45 1.09
C ILE A 49 9.48 -11.08 1.04
N VAL A 50 10.07 -10.05 1.67
CA VAL A 50 9.54 -8.69 1.66
C VAL A 50 9.62 -8.12 0.24
N ALA A 51 10.69 -8.40 -0.49
CA ALA A 51 10.89 -8.01 -1.88
C ALA A 51 9.81 -8.61 -2.80
N ASP A 52 9.55 -9.92 -2.68
CA ASP A 52 8.52 -10.58 -3.49
C ASP A 52 7.11 -10.05 -3.16
N PHE A 53 6.82 -9.75 -1.90
CA PHE A 53 5.56 -9.09 -1.54
C PHE A 53 5.46 -7.67 -2.10
N ARG A 54 6.56 -6.90 -2.07
CA ARG A 54 6.61 -5.56 -2.66
C ARG A 54 6.33 -5.62 -4.14
N GLU A 55 6.88 -6.62 -4.83
CA GLU A 55 6.64 -6.86 -6.25
C GLU A 55 5.19 -7.25 -6.55
N ALA A 56 4.59 -8.12 -5.73
CA ALA A 56 3.17 -8.46 -5.86
C ALA A 56 2.25 -7.23 -5.66
N VAL A 57 2.58 -6.36 -4.71
CA VAL A 57 1.86 -5.08 -4.52
C VAL A 57 2.11 -4.11 -5.67
N ARG A 58 3.33 -4.07 -6.22
CA ARG A 58 3.66 -3.24 -7.39
C ARG A 58 2.79 -3.62 -8.59
N LYS A 59 2.68 -4.92 -8.89
CA LYS A 59 1.79 -5.41 -9.96
C LYS A 59 0.33 -4.97 -9.73
N ALA A 60 -0.15 -5.05 -8.49
CA ALA A 60 -1.50 -4.57 -8.16
C ALA A 60 -1.68 -3.08 -8.41
N GLN A 61 -0.69 -2.27 -8.05
CA GLN A 61 -0.73 -0.81 -8.21
C GLN A 61 -0.56 -0.35 -9.66
N GLU A 62 0.33 -1.00 -10.43
CA GLU A 62 0.67 -0.62 -11.81
C GLU A 62 -0.28 -1.23 -12.84
N ASP A 63 -0.59 -2.53 -12.71
CA ASP A 63 -1.39 -3.27 -13.70
C ASP A 63 -2.89 -3.33 -13.32
N GLY A 64 -3.26 -2.77 -12.17
CA GLY A 64 -4.64 -2.78 -11.67
C GLY A 64 -5.14 -4.18 -11.31
N THR A 65 -4.25 -5.07 -10.87
CA THR A 65 -4.63 -6.46 -10.56
C THR A 65 -5.56 -6.53 -9.34
N THR A 66 -6.37 -7.59 -9.29
CA THR A 66 -7.36 -7.76 -8.23
C THR A 66 -6.76 -8.43 -7.00
N LEU A 67 -7.46 -8.35 -5.86
CA LEU A 67 -7.14 -9.15 -4.66
C LEU A 67 -7.04 -10.65 -4.97
N GLY A 68 -7.80 -11.16 -5.95
CA GLY A 68 -7.73 -12.55 -6.40
C GLY A 68 -6.39 -12.91 -7.04
N THR A 69 -5.80 -12.00 -7.81
CA THR A 69 -4.46 -12.18 -8.41
C THR A 69 -3.39 -12.13 -7.34
N PHE A 70 -3.41 -11.09 -6.50
CA PHE A 70 -2.47 -10.96 -5.38
C PHE A 70 -2.48 -12.20 -4.46
N ARG A 71 -3.65 -12.81 -4.29
CA ARG A 71 -3.83 -14.03 -3.51
C ARG A 71 -3.10 -15.24 -4.08
N LYS A 72 -2.95 -15.34 -5.41
CA LYS A 72 -2.14 -16.38 -6.05
C LYS A 72 -0.66 -16.14 -5.78
N ASP A 73 -0.19 -14.91 -6.01
CA ASP A 73 1.19 -14.51 -5.69
C ASP A 73 1.50 -14.75 -4.21
N PHE A 74 0.57 -14.44 -3.31
CA PHE A 74 0.70 -14.70 -1.87
C PHE A 74 0.92 -16.19 -1.57
N ASP A 75 0.13 -17.08 -2.17
CA ASP A 75 0.27 -18.52 -1.95
C ASP A 75 1.63 -19.03 -2.49
N ASP A 76 2.06 -18.52 -3.65
CA ASP A 76 3.35 -18.86 -4.25
C ASP A 76 4.52 -18.39 -3.39
N ILE A 77 4.47 -17.17 -2.86
CA ILE A 77 5.48 -16.60 -1.95
C ILE A 77 5.55 -17.42 -0.66
N VAL A 78 4.39 -17.71 -0.04
CA VAL A 78 4.32 -18.53 1.17
C VAL A 78 4.98 -19.89 0.95
N LYS A 79 4.66 -20.55 -0.17
CA LYS A 79 5.22 -21.86 -0.52
C LYS A 79 6.72 -21.77 -0.81
N LYS A 80 7.16 -20.75 -1.56
CA LYS A 80 8.57 -20.53 -1.93
C LYS A 80 9.48 -20.40 -0.71
N TYR A 81 9.05 -19.67 0.30
CA TYR A 81 9.87 -19.38 1.49
C TYR A 81 9.52 -20.25 2.71
N GLY A 82 8.50 -21.12 2.61
CA GLY A 82 8.00 -21.87 3.77
C GLY A 82 7.50 -20.95 4.90
N TRP A 83 6.95 -19.79 4.56
CA TRP A 83 6.65 -18.73 5.52
C TRP A 83 5.37 -19.02 6.33
N GLY A 84 5.53 -19.18 7.65
CA GLY A 84 4.41 -19.24 8.58
C GLY A 84 3.86 -17.84 8.88
N TYR A 85 2.56 -17.66 8.70
CA TYR A 85 1.87 -16.40 9.02
C TYR A 85 0.73 -16.62 10.02
N VAL A 86 0.39 -15.58 10.77
CA VAL A 86 -0.71 -15.59 11.72
C VAL A 86 -2.03 -15.28 11.02
N GLY A 87 -3.10 -15.98 11.42
CA GLY A 87 -4.46 -15.80 10.91
C GLY A 87 -4.76 -16.63 9.66
N SER A 88 -5.98 -16.50 9.14
CA SER A 88 -6.39 -17.25 7.95
C SER A 88 -5.78 -16.66 6.68
N ARG A 89 -5.53 -17.52 5.68
CA ARG A 89 -5.00 -17.13 4.36
C ARG A 89 -5.75 -15.95 3.75
N ASN A 90 -7.09 -15.99 3.80
CA ASN A 90 -7.94 -14.96 3.20
C ASN A 90 -7.89 -13.63 3.94
N TRP A 91 -7.77 -13.66 5.26
CA TRP A 91 -7.59 -12.47 6.08
C TRP A 91 -6.20 -11.87 5.88
N ARG A 92 -5.15 -12.71 5.95
CA ARG A 92 -3.76 -12.27 5.88
C ARG A 92 -3.41 -11.65 4.54
N SER A 93 -3.74 -12.32 3.44
CA SER A 93 -3.53 -11.80 2.08
C SER A 93 -4.26 -10.47 1.88
N ARG A 94 -5.52 -10.37 2.33
CA ARG A 94 -6.31 -9.14 2.24
C ARG A 94 -5.71 -8.00 3.05
N LEU A 95 -5.25 -8.28 4.28
CA LEU A 95 -4.63 -7.29 5.15
C LEU A 95 -3.37 -6.70 4.51
N ILE A 96 -2.46 -7.54 4.00
CA ILE A 96 -1.22 -7.08 3.34
C ILE A 96 -1.55 -6.22 2.12
N TYR A 97 -2.46 -6.71 1.28
CA TYR A 97 -2.90 -6.03 0.06
C TYR A 97 -3.52 -4.67 0.36
N GLU A 98 -4.57 -4.65 1.19
CA GLU A 98 -5.32 -3.41 1.45
C GLU A 98 -4.49 -2.39 2.22
N THR A 99 -3.74 -2.81 3.25
CA THR A 99 -2.97 -1.88 4.08
C THR A 99 -1.88 -1.21 3.25
N ASN A 100 -1.11 -1.97 2.47
CA ASN A 100 -0.06 -1.37 1.64
C ASN A 100 -0.63 -0.45 0.55
N LEU A 101 -1.69 -0.86 -0.15
CA LEU A 101 -2.31 0.00 -1.18
C LEU A 101 -2.93 1.26 -0.60
N LYS A 102 -3.63 1.17 0.54
CA LYS A 102 -4.20 2.34 1.23
C LYS A 102 -3.10 3.30 1.69
N THR A 103 -2.02 2.79 2.25
CA THR A 103 -0.87 3.60 2.69
C THR A 103 -0.19 4.29 1.51
N LEU A 104 0.04 3.58 0.40
CA LEU A 104 0.60 4.16 -0.83
C LEU A 104 -0.30 5.24 -1.41
N HIS A 105 -1.61 4.99 -1.47
CA HIS A 105 -2.58 5.97 -1.96
C HIS A 105 -2.62 7.21 -1.05
N ALA A 106 -2.68 7.03 0.27
CA ALA A 106 -2.66 8.14 1.22
C ALA A 106 -1.38 8.99 1.08
N ALA A 107 -0.23 8.34 0.96
CA ALA A 107 1.05 9.03 0.77
C ALA A 107 1.13 9.76 -0.59
N GLY A 108 0.57 9.18 -1.66
CA GLY A 108 0.44 9.85 -2.96
C GLY A 108 -0.44 11.10 -2.87
N ARG A 109 -1.58 11.02 -2.19
CA ARG A 109 -2.48 12.17 -1.97
C ARG A 109 -1.82 13.25 -1.11
N TRP A 110 -1.07 12.84 -0.09
CA TRP A 110 -0.27 13.75 0.72
C TRP A 110 0.74 14.53 -0.14
N ARG A 111 1.42 13.85 -1.05
CA ARG A 111 2.37 14.48 -1.98
C ARG A 111 1.71 15.49 -2.92
N GLN A 112 0.53 15.16 -3.45
CA GLN A 112 -0.24 16.11 -4.27
C GLN A 112 -0.70 17.33 -3.47
N MET A 113 -1.14 17.13 -2.22
CA MET A 113 -1.58 18.24 -1.37
C MET A 113 -0.42 19.14 -0.97
N THR A 114 0.74 18.58 -0.65
CA THR A 114 1.92 19.32 -0.19
C THR A 114 2.81 19.84 -1.31
N ASP A 115 2.37 19.74 -2.57
CA ASP A 115 3.06 20.35 -3.70
C ASP A 115 3.18 21.88 -3.49
N PRO A 116 4.36 22.50 -3.69
CA PRO A 116 4.55 23.94 -3.46
C PRO A 116 3.58 24.85 -4.23
N ASP A 117 3.19 24.48 -5.46
CA ASP A 117 2.25 25.27 -6.26
C ASP A 117 0.82 25.14 -5.70
N VAL A 118 0.47 23.95 -5.20
CA VAL A 118 -0.81 23.70 -4.52
C VAL A 118 -0.85 24.46 -3.20
N MET A 119 0.22 24.42 -2.41
CA MET A 119 0.30 25.14 -1.13
C MET A 119 0.30 26.67 -1.32
N ARG A 120 0.93 27.19 -2.39
CA ARG A 120 0.87 28.62 -2.72
C ARG A 120 -0.55 29.07 -3.09
N SER A 121 -1.30 28.23 -3.81
CA SER A 121 -2.68 28.55 -4.22
C SER A 121 -3.74 28.19 -3.16
N ARG A 122 -3.45 27.22 -2.28
CA ARG A 122 -4.35 26.63 -1.27
C ARG A 122 -3.55 26.41 0.03
N PRO A 123 -3.23 27.48 0.77
CA PRO A 123 -2.28 27.44 1.89
C PRO A 123 -2.76 26.67 3.14
N TYR A 124 -4.03 26.27 3.18
CA TYR A 124 -4.62 25.58 4.32
C TYR A 124 -5.12 24.20 3.93
N LEU A 125 -4.77 23.19 4.73
CA LEU A 125 -5.41 21.87 4.67
C LEU A 125 -6.81 21.97 5.27
N VAL A 126 -7.82 21.62 4.47
CA VAL A 126 -9.22 21.64 4.90
C VAL A 126 -9.72 20.21 5.01
N TYR A 127 -10.03 19.79 6.23
CA TYR A 127 -10.76 18.55 6.44
C TYR A 127 -12.21 18.75 5.99
N ARG A 128 -12.63 17.99 4.97
CA ARG A 128 -14.02 17.94 4.53
C ARG A 128 -14.60 16.58 4.88
N HIS A 129 -15.46 16.56 5.89
CA HIS A 129 -16.28 15.39 6.17
C HIS A 129 -17.27 15.16 5.01
N GLY A 130 -17.61 13.90 4.72
CA GLY A 130 -18.62 13.60 3.72
C GLY A 130 -19.98 14.18 4.10
N VAL A 131 -20.78 14.59 3.12
CA VAL A 131 -22.13 15.19 3.33
C VAL A 131 -23.19 14.19 3.85
N SER A 132 -22.80 12.98 4.27
CA SER A 132 -23.75 12.00 4.79
C SER A 132 -24.10 12.38 6.22
N ALA A 133 -25.28 12.98 6.41
CA ALA A 133 -25.84 13.25 7.74
C ALA A 133 -25.91 11.99 8.62
N ILE A 134 -25.95 10.81 7.99
CA ILE A 134 -25.84 9.50 8.63
C ILE A 134 -24.73 8.74 7.91
N PRO A 135 -23.52 8.62 8.51
CA PRO A 135 -22.51 7.70 8.01
C PRO A 135 -23.08 6.27 7.99
N ARG A 136 -22.78 5.49 6.95
CA ARG A 136 -23.21 4.08 6.90
C ARG A 136 -22.61 3.35 8.11
N PRO A 137 -23.37 2.47 8.79
CA PRO A 137 -22.87 1.73 9.94
C PRO A 137 -21.64 0.87 9.58
#